data_AF-A0A1I0T505-F1
#
_entry.id   AF-A0A1I0T505-F1
#
_cell.length_a   1.000
_cell.length_b   1.000
_cell.length_c   1.000
_cell.angle_alpha   90.00
_cell.angle_beta   90.00
_cell.angle_gamma   90.00
#
_symmetry.space_group_name_H-M   'P 1'
#
loop_
_entity.id
_entity.type
_entity.pdbx_description
1 polymer ?
#
loop_
_entity_poly.entity_id
_entity_poly.type
_entity_poly.pdbx_seq_one_letter_code
_entity_poly.pdbx_strand_id
1 'polypeptide(L)'
;MENGKKTEQNELRKWLDLLCGESFACELDEKTFRIDVFETDSHYIIEAELPGCLKEQLAVICETNAIIIQIHKEKAFYKQRIVPLPFSLQHKQICAYFSAPTLEIHISKDESTNDTNRYTIMINERNY
;
A
#
# COMPACT_ATOMS: atom_id res chain seq x y z
N MET A 1 26.46 11.39 0.99
CA MET A 1 25.36 10.45 1.27
C MET A 1 24.30 10.49 0.15
N GLU A 2 24.71 10.45 -1.12
CA GLU A 2 23.80 10.63 -2.28
C GLU A 2 23.49 9.31 -3.01
N ASN A 3 24.32 8.28 -2.84
CA ASN A 3 24.17 7.00 -3.56
C ASN A 3 23.04 6.10 -3.04
N GLY A 4 22.62 6.22 -1.78
CA GLY A 4 21.55 5.40 -1.19
C GLY A 4 20.19 5.69 -1.82
N LYS A 5 19.77 6.97 -1.81
CA LYS A 5 18.46 7.40 -2.32
C LYS A 5 18.27 7.10 -3.82
N LYS A 6 19.32 7.27 -4.64
CA LYS A 6 19.29 6.92 -6.08
C LYS A 6 19.13 5.42 -6.32
N THR A 7 19.67 4.58 -5.44
CA THR A 7 19.58 3.12 -5.58
C THR A 7 18.18 2.64 -5.24
N GLU A 8 17.57 3.15 -4.16
CA GLU A 8 16.20 2.82 -3.78
C GLU A 8 15.19 3.23 -4.87
N GLN A 9 15.33 4.43 -5.44
CA GLN A 9 14.47 4.89 -6.54
C GLN A 9 14.59 4.00 -7.78
N ASN A 10 15.78 3.51 -8.09
CA ASN A 10 16.00 2.62 -9.23
C ASN A 10 15.42 1.22 -9.02
N GLU A 11 15.64 0.63 -7.83
CA GLU A 11 15.05 -0.67 -7.49
C GLU A 11 13.52 -0.59 -7.41
N LEU A 12 12.98 0.55 -6.99
CA LEU A 12 11.55 0.78 -7.00
C LEU A 12 10.97 0.84 -8.42
N ARG A 13 11.60 1.57 -9.34
CA ARG A 13 11.11 1.64 -10.73
C ARG A 13 11.07 0.26 -11.36
N LYS A 14 12.12 -0.54 -11.17
CA LYS A 14 12.13 -1.94 -11.62
C LYS A 14 11.00 -2.75 -10.99
N TRP A 15 10.74 -2.55 -9.71
CA TRP A 15 9.64 -3.23 -9.02
C TRP A 15 8.26 -2.80 -9.52
N LEU A 16 8.06 -1.50 -9.82
CA LEU A 16 6.83 -0.99 -10.43
C LEU A 16 6.62 -1.60 -11.82
N ASP A 17 7.68 -1.67 -12.63
CA ASP A 17 7.63 -2.30 -13.96
C ASP A 17 7.25 -3.79 -13.86
N LEU A 18 7.76 -4.51 -12.85
CA LEU A 18 7.39 -5.90 -12.59
C LEU A 18 5.94 -6.06 -12.12
N LEU A 19 5.47 -5.21 -11.21
CA LEU A 19 4.09 -5.23 -10.75
C LEU A 19 3.08 -4.94 -11.87
N CYS A 20 3.38 -3.97 -12.74
CA CYS A 20 2.49 -3.59 -13.83
C CYS A 20 2.63 -4.51 -15.06
N GLY A 21 3.73 -5.26 -15.18
CA GLY A 21 4.08 -6.00 -16.39
C GLY A 21 3.77 -7.50 -16.39
N GLU A 22 3.51 -8.12 -15.24
CA GLU A 22 3.35 -9.59 -15.18
C GLU A 22 1.89 -10.06 -15.10
N SER A 23 1.60 -11.17 -15.79
CA SER A 23 0.33 -11.91 -15.72
C SER A 23 -0.10 -12.30 -14.29
N PHE A 24 0.83 -12.27 -13.33
CA PHE A 24 0.59 -12.47 -11.91
C PHE A 24 -0.25 -11.36 -11.27
N ALA A 25 -0.11 -10.11 -11.70
CA ALA A 25 -0.94 -9.01 -11.20
C ALA A 25 -2.40 -9.19 -11.64
N CYS A 26 -2.63 -9.60 -12.90
CA CYS A 26 -3.96 -9.92 -13.40
C CYS A 26 -4.61 -11.08 -12.63
N GLU A 27 -3.88 -12.17 -12.37
CA GLU A 27 -4.42 -13.29 -11.60
C GLU A 27 -4.78 -12.91 -10.15
N LEU A 28 -3.95 -12.07 -9.52
CA LEU A 28 -4.24 -11.55 -8.18
C LEU A 28 -5.40 -10.56 -8.21
N ASP A 29 -5.53 -9.73 -9.23
CA ASP A 29 -6.66 -8.78 -9.39
C ASP A 29 -7.98 -9.53 -9.49
N GLU A 30 -8.02 -10.60 -10.30
CA GLU A 30 -9.17 -11.49 -10.42
C GLU A 30 -9.50 -12.20 -9.10
N LYS A 31 -8.48 -12.71 -8.38
CA LYS A 31 -8.67 -13.46 -7.13
C LYS A 31 -8.97 -12.56 -5.92
N THR A 32 -8.48 -11.32 -5.92
CA THR A 32 -8.55 -10.40 -4.78
C THR A 32 -9.26 -9.10 -5.18
N PHE A 33 -8.52 -8.07 -5.52
CA PHE A 33 -8.94 -6.75 -5.99
C PHE A 33 -7.76 -6.07 -6.67
N ARG A 34 -8.05 -5.15 -7.58
CA ARG A 34 -7.03 -4.41 -8.34
C ARG A 34 -6.23 -3.48 -7.43
N ILE A 35 -4.93 -3.45 -7.67
CA ILE A 35 -3.99 -2.50 -7.07
C ILE A 35 -3.27 -1.74 -8.16
N ASP A 36 -3.23 -0.42 -8.03
CA ASP A 36 -2.35 0.44 -8.81
C ASP A 36 -1.35 1.11 -7.85
N VAL A 37 -0.11 1.33 -8.31
CA VAL A 37 0.93 2.01 -7.52
C VAL A 37 1.49 3.18 -8.30
N PHE A 38 1.51 4.34 -7.66
CA PHE A 38 1.97 5.59 -8.24
C PHE A 38 3.16 6.13 -7.48
N GLU A 39 4.08 6.76 -8.21
CA GLU A 39 5.19 7.52 -7.66
C GLU A 39 4.93 9.02 -7.89
N THR A 40 4.97 9.80 -6.80
CA THR A 40 5.00 11.28 -6.84
C THR A 40 6.37 11.77 -6.37
N ASP A 41 6.62 13.08 -6.34
CA ASP A 41 7.91 13.60 -5.84
C ASP A 41 8.13 13.31 -4.34
N SER A 42 7.05 13.31 -3.54
CA SER A 42 7.13 13.23 -2.07
C SER A 42 6.59 11.93 -1.48
N HIS A 43 5.73 11.21 -2.21
CA HIS A 43 5.05 10.00 -1.72
C HIS A 43 5.03 8.89 -2.77
N TYR A 44 4.95 7.66 -2.28
CA TYR A 44 4.42 6.52 -3.01
C TYR A 44 2.95 6.34 -2.63
N ILE A 45 2.09 6.11 -3.61
CA ILE A 45 0.65 5.97 -3.40
C ILE A 45 0.22 4.60 -3.90
N ILE A 46 -0.31 3.78 -3.01
CA ILE A 46 -0.95 2.50 -3.36
C ILE A 46 -2.46 2.75 -3.39
N GLU A 47 -3.09 2.49 -4.51
CA GLU A 47 -4.54 2.55 -4.68
C GLU A 47 -5.12 1.14 -4.79
N ALA A 48 -6.22 0.89 -4.07
CA ALA A 48 -6.97 -0.34 -4.15
C ALA A 48 -8.42 -0.07 -4.54
N GLU A 49 -8.91 -0.73 -5.60
CA GLU A 49 -10.32 -0.67 -6.01
C GLU A 49 -11.14 -1.70 -5.24
N LEU A 50 -11.97 -1.23 -4.30
CA LEU A 50 -12.71 -2.04 -3.33
C LEU A 50 -14.24 -1.81 -3.43
N PRO A 51 -14.88 -2.17 -4.57
CA PRO A 51 -16.30 -1.89 -4.77
C PRO A 51 -17.18 -2.63 -3.74
N GLY A 52 -18.14 -1.90 -3.17
CA GLY A 52 -19.09 -2.43 -2.19
C GLY A 52 -18.49 -2.76 -0.81
N CYS A 53 -17.25 -2.33 -0.53
CA CYS A 53 -16.66 -2.42 0.79
C CYS A 53 -16.97 -1.17 1.62
N LEU A 54 -17.21 -1.37 2.91
CA LEU A 54 -17.31 -0.31 3.90
C LEU A 54 -15.96 -0.16 4.62
N LYS A 55 -15.68 1.02 5.15
CA LYS A 55 -14.44 1.31 5.88
C LYS A 55 -14.21 0.35 7.04
N GLU A 56 -15.26 0.00 7.77
CA GLU A 56 -15.20 -0.86 8.96
C GLU A 56 -14.83 -2.32 8.61
N GLN A 57 -14.92 -2.68 7.34
CA GLN A 57 -14.53 -3.99 6.82
C GLN A 57 -13.04 -4.05 6.46
N LEU A 58 -12.34 -2.92 6.47
CA LEU A 58 -10.97 -2.82 6.00
C LEU A 58 -9.97 -2.79 7.16
N ALA A 59 -8.88 -3.53 7.00
CA ALA A 59 -7.69 -3.39 7.83
C ALA A 59 -6.47 -3.21 6.93
N VAL A 60 -5.66 -2.19 7.23
CA VAL A 60 -4.37 -1.95 6.56
C VAL A 60 -3.27 -2.20 7.58
N ILE A 61 -2.38 -3.12 7.28
CA ILE A 61 -1.29 -3.53 8.16
C ILE A 61 0.03 -3.19 7.48
N CYS A 62 0.88 -2.44 8.20
CA CYS A 62 2.25 -2.20 7.82
C CYS A 62 3.14 -3.33 8.36
N GLU A 63 3.98 -3.89 7.49
CA GLU A 63 5.15 -4.70 7.85
C GLU A 63 6.43 -3.99 7.40
N THR A 64 7.61 -4.51 7.77
CA THR A 64 8.90 -3.91 7.44
C THR A 64 9.04 -3.59 5.95
N ASN A 65 8.60 -4.46 5.05
CA ASN A 65 8.76 -4.29 3.60
C ASN A 65 7.45 -4.61 2.85
N ALA A 66 6.29 -4.44 3.48
CA ALA A 66 5.03 -4.73 2.81
C ALA A 66 3.86 -3.96 3.43
N ILE A 67 2.86 -3.68 2.60
CA ILE A 67 1.52 -3.30 3.04
C ILE A 67 0.58 -4.47 2.81
N ILE A 68 -0.20 -4.83 3.82
CA ILE A 68 -1.23 -5.86 3.74
C ILE A 68 -2.60 -5.19 3.87
N ILE A 69 -3.45 -5.37 2.88
CA ILE A 69 -4.83 -4.90 2.87
C ILE A 69 -5.74 -6.11 3.07
N GLN A 70 -6.55 -6.10 4.13
CA GLN A 70 -7.49 -7.16 4.47
C GLN A 70 -8.92 -6.65 4.42
N ILE A 71 -9.81 -7.49 3.91
CA ILE A 71 -11.25 -7.24 3.86
C ILE A 71 -11.94 -8.30 4.72
N HIS A 72 -12.80 -7.85 5.62
CA HIS A 72 -13.61 -8.69 6.49
C HIS A 72 -15.09 -8.52 6.16
N LYS A 73 -15.83 -9.62 6.00
CA LYS A 73 -17.29 -9.62 5.84
C LYS A 73 -17.92 -10.38 6.99
N GLU A 74 -18.95 -9.80 7.61
CA GLU A 74 -19.66 -10.45 8.73
C GLU A 74 -18.73 -10.90 9.87
N LYS A 75 -17.66 -10.14 10.11
CA LYS A 75 -16.57 -10.44 11.06
C LYS A 75 -15.67 -11.64 10.71
N ALA A 76 -15.86 -12.26 9.55
CA ALA A 76 -14.98 -13.28 9.00
C ALA A 76 -13.99 -12.67 7.99
N PHE A 77 -12.80 -13.27 7.88
CA PHE A 77 -11.84 -12.96 6.83
C PHE A 77 -12.46 -13.25 5.46
N TYR A 78 -12.39 -12.31 4.52
CA TYR A 78 -12.91 -12.47 3.17
C TYR A 78 -11.80 -12.53 2.11
N LYS A 79 -10.96 -11.49 2.05
CA LYS A 79 -9.88 -11.37 1.06
C LYS A 79 -8.68 -10.64 1.69
N GLN A 80 -7.48 -10.92 1.17
CA GLN A 80 -6.31 -10.08 1.44
C GLN A 80 -5.49 -9.86 0.17
N ARG A 81 -4.75 -8.75 0.15
CA ARG A 81 -3.67 -8.50 -0.80
C ARG A 81 -2.44 -8.05 -0.04
N ILE A 82 -1.29 -8.65 -0.39
CA ILE A 82 0.02 -8.25 0.11
C ILE A 82 0.71 -7.49 -1.02
N VAL A 83 1.15 -6.26 -0.73
CA VAL A 83 1.92 -5.42 -1.64
C VAL A 83 3.36 -5.37 -1.11
N PRO A 84 4.27 -6.22 -1.62
CA PRO A 84 5.65 -6.25 -1.16
C PRO A 84 6.42 -5.04 -1.70
N LEU A 85 7.12 -4.27 -0.87
CA LEU A 85 7.86 -3.09 -1.29
C LEU A 85 9.38 -3.36 -1.31
N PRO A 86 10.13 -2.77 -2.27
CA PRO A 86 11.58 -2.99 -2.40
C PRO A 86 12.40 -2.16 -1.40
N PHE A 87 11.76 -1.49 -0.45
CA PHE A 87 12.39 -0.69 0.59
C PHE A 87 11.70 -0.90 1.94
N SER A 88 12.40 -0.53 3.01
CA SER A 88 11.83 -0.59 4.36
C SER A 88 10.84 0.53 4.61
N LEU A 89 9.70 0.19 5.17
CA LEU A 89 8.67 1.09 5.71
C LEU A 89 8.99 1.60 7.10
N GLN A 90 10.05 1.07 7.75
CA GLN A 90 10.57 1.65 8.98
C GLN A 90 10.92 3.12 8.73
N HIS A 91 10.63 3.96 9.71
CA HIS A 91 10.86 5.40 9.60
C HIS A 91 10.07 6.07 8.47
N LYS A 92 9.08 5.43 7.83
CA LYS A 92 8.21 6.13 6.86
C LYS A 92 6.93 6.58 7.52
N GLN A 93 6.50 7.80 7.20
CA GLN A 93 5.15 8.24 7.54
C GLN A 93 4.18 7.58 6.56
N ILE A 94 3.15 6.91 7.09
CA ILE A 94 2.14 6.23 6.27
C ILE A 94 0.75 6.68 6.70
N CYS A 95 -0.06 7.11 5.73
CA CYS A 95 -1.45 7.52 5.95
C CYS A 95 -2.36 6.74 5.01
N ALA A 96 -3.52 6.32 5.49
CA ALA A 96 -4.54 5.67 4.65
C ALA A 96 -5.82 6.49 4.62
N TYR A 97 -6.44 6.58 3.45
CA TYR A 97 -7.69 7.28 3.20
C TYR A 97 -8.63 6.38 2.43
N PHE A 98 -9.86 6.23 2.91
CA PHE A 98 -10.88 5.50 2.18
C PHE A 98 -11.98 6.45 1.74
N SER A 99 -12.24 6.46 0.44
CA SER A 99 -13.38 7.12 -0.20
C SER A 99 -13.94 6.14 -1.21
N ALA A 100 -15.01 5.45 -0.82
CA ALA A 100 -15.53 4.35 -1.61
C ALA A 100 -15.70 4.73 -3.09
N PRO A 101 -15.23 3.89 -4.04
CA PRO A 101 -14.73 2.53 -3.83
C PRO A 101 -13.21 2.44 -3.55
N THR A 102 -12.49 3.54 -3.42
CA THR A 102 -11.03 3.56 -3.45
C THR A 102 -10.41 3.70 -2.06
N LEU A 103 -9.45 2.82 -1.76
CA LEU A 103 -8.53 2.96 -0.63
C LEU A 103 -7.19 3.46 -1.15
N GLU A 104 -6.71 4.58 -0.60
CA GLU A 104 -5.41 5.16 -0.89
C GLU A 104 -4.49 5.03 0.33
N ILE A 105 -3.28 4.52 0.11
CA ILE A 105 -2.23 4.43 1.13
C ILE A 105 -1.04 5.26 0.64
N HIS A 106 -0.76 6.34 1.36
CA HIS A 106 0.29 7.30 1.08
C HIS A 106 1.49 6.98 1.97
N ILE A 107 2.63 6.69 1.35
CA ILE A 107 3.89 6.38 2.02
C ILE A 107 4.87 7.52 1.70
N SER A 108 5.27 8.29 2.71
CA SER A 108 6.25 9.37 2.53
C SER A 108 7.60 8.81 2.08
N LYS A 109 8.28 9.52 1.16
CA LYS A 109 9.66 9.22 0.79
C LYS A 109 10.66 9.71 1.83
N ASP A 110 10.30 10.73 2.59
CA ASP A 110 11.13 11.27 3.66
C ASP A 110 11.11 10.38 4.89
N GLU A 111 12.19 10.46 5.67
CA GLU A 111 12.30 9.75 6.93
C GLU A 111 11.53 10.48 8.04
N SER A 112 10.96 9.70 8.93
CA SER A 112 10.22 10.08 10.13
C SER A 112 10.80 9.30 11.31
N THR A 113 10.62 9.78 12.53
CA THR A 113 11.20 9.17 13.73
C THR A 113 10.46 7.89 14.21
N ASN A 114 9.58 7.30 13.38
CA ASN A 114 8.78 6.14 13.76
C ASN A 114 9.55 4.83 13.56
N ASP A 115 9.95 4.19 14.66
CA ASP A 115 10.71 2.92 14.69
C ASP A 115 9.81 1.69 14.91
N THR A 116 8.57 1.70 14.38
CA THR A 116 7.63 0.58 14.58
C THR A 116 7.66 -0.38 13.39
N ASN A 117 8.01 -1.65 13.67
CA ASN A 117 8.18 -2.68 12.63
C ASN A 117 6.87 -3.26 12.07
N ARG A 118 5.80 -3.24 12.87
CA ARG A 118 4.47 -3.70 12.45
C ARG A 118 3.39 -2.97 13.22
N TYR A 119 2.43 -2.41 12.51
CA TYR A 119 1.27 -1.75 13.11
C TYR A 119 0.09 -1.69 12.14
N THR A 120 -1.12 -1.57 12.68
CA THR A 120 -2.32 -1.29 11.87
C THR A 120 -2.39 0.20 11.60
N ILE A 121 -2.57 0.57 10.33
CA ILE A 121 -2.71 1.96 9.90
C ILE A 121 -4.17 2.38 10.10
N MET A 122 -4.38 3.52 10.75
CA MET A 122 -5.70 4.12 10.86
C MET A 122 -6.17 4.58 9.49
N ILE A 123 -7.35 4.12 9.08
CA ILE A 123 -7.99 4.54 7.83
C ILE A 123 -8.81 5.80 8.13
N ASN A 124 -8.52 6.89 7.42
CA ASN A 124 -9.26 8.15 7.53
C ASN A 124 -10.34 8.23 6.45
N GLU A 125 -11.37 9.03 6.69
CA GLU A 125 -12.28 9.42 5.61
C GLU A 125 -11.65 10.58 4.83
N ARG A 126 -11.78 10.55 3.50
CA ARG A 126 -11.39 11.69 2.67
C ARG A 126 -12.54 12.70 2.68
N ASN A 127 -12.40 13.78 3.43
CA ASN A 127 -13.31 14.91 3.36
C ASN A 127 -12.93 15.76 2.14
N TYR A 128 -13.86 15.90 1.18
CA TYR A 128 -13.73 16.83 0.05
C TYR A 128 -14.20 18.23 0.44
#